data_AF-A0A9P6PK89-F1
#
_entry.id   AF-A0A9P6PK89-F1
#
_cell.length_a   1.000
_cell.length_b   1.000
_cell.length_c   1.000
_cell.angle_alpha   90.00
_cell.angle_beta   90.00
_cell.angle_gamma   90.00
#
_symmetry.space_group_name_H-M   'P 1'
#
loop_
_entity.id
_entity.type
_entity.pdbx_description
1 polymer ?
#
loop_
_entity_poly.entity_id
_entity_poly.type
_entity_poly.pdbx_seq_one_letter_code
_entity_poly.pdbx_strand_id
1 'polypeptide(L)'
;PDVAKYCGQHLYKNVFADAAFSENDFKTAIRNGFLETDRALHQEPICDGVSSGSTAITATITNKNTLYVGNAGDSRAVLGRDGTAIDLSIDHKPSNTEESRRILFAGGFVEFGRVNGLLAVSRALGDYSFKSIDILDPEEQVVTAIPDVTEYKLTDKDEFLVLACDGMVYDEQDIQW
;
A
#
# COMPACT_ATOMS: atom_id res chain seq x y z
N PRO A 1 -10.21 -17.04 7.37
CA PRO A 1 -9.22 -16.62 6.34
C PRO A 1 -8.27 -15.59 6.98
N ASP A 2 -7.20 -15.14 6.32
CA ASP A 2 -6.33 -14.06 6.82
C ASP A 2 -6.49 -12.84 5.88
N VAL A 3 -6.45 -11.61 6.40
CA VAL A 3 -6.64 -10.37 5.62
C VAL A 3 -5.61 -10.31 4.50
N ALA A 4 -4.35 -10.64 4.79
CA ALA A 4 -3.29 -10.70 3.79
C ALA A 4 -3.59 -11.73 2.70
N LYS A 5 -4.12 -12.89 3.08
CA LYS A 5 -4.52 -13.94 2.14
C LYS A 5 -5.67 -13.50 1.23
N TYR A 6 -6.67 -12.82 1.80
CA TYR A 6 -7.77 -12.25 1.01
C TYR A 6 -7.25 -11.21 0.01
N CYS A 7 -6.42 -10.27 0.47
CA CYS A 7 -5.82 -9.26 -0.40
C CYS A 7 -5.05 -9.90 -1.56
N GLY A 8 -4.21 -10.91 -1.29
CA GLY A 8 -3.46 -11.63 -2.32
C GLY A 8 -4.33 -12.37 -3.35
N GLN A 9 -5.58 -12.72 -3.01
CA GLN A 9 -6.51 -13.43 -3.89
C GLN A 9 -7.45 -12.52 -4.70
N HIS A 10 -7.66 -11.28 -4.22
CA HIS A 10 -8.71 -10.40 -4.72
C HIS A 10 -8.19 -9.06 -5.26
N LEU A 11 -7.11 -8.49 -4.70
CA LEU A 11 -6.68 -7.12 -5.00
C LEU A 11 -6.40 -6.90 -6.49
N TYR A 12 -5.56 -7.73 -7.09
CA TYR A 12 -5.22 -7.59 -8.51
C TYR A 12 -6.48 -7.73 -9.41
N LYS A 13 -7.42 -8.61 -9.05
CA LYS A 13 -8.67 -8.80 -9.81
C LYS A 13 -9.52 -7.54 -9.80
N ASN A 14 -9.62 -6.88 -8.64
CA ASN A 14 -10.37 -5.64 -8.51
C ASN A 14 -9.71 -4.49 -9.29
N VAL A 15 -8.37 -4.43 -9.32
CA VAL A 15 -7.64 -3.49 -10.19
C VAL A 15 -7.93 -3.75 -11.67
N PHE A 16 -7.90 -5.01 -12.13
CA PHE A 16 -8.20 -5.36 -13.52
C PHE A 16 -9.67 -5.15 -13.91
N ALA A 17 -10.60 -5.29 -12.97
CA ALA A 17 -12.03 -5.15 -13.21
C ALA A 17 -12.50 -3.68 -13.26
N ASP A 18 -11.69 -2.75 -12.76
CA ASP A 18 -12.02 -1.33 -12.75
C ASP A 18 -12.10 -0.75 -14.18
N ALA A 19 -13.06 0.15 -14.41
CA ALA A 19 -13.27 0.75 -15.73
C ALA A 19 -12.05 1.57 -16.20
N ALA A 20 -11.37 2.26 -15.28
CA ALA A 20 -10.18 3.06 -15.58
C ALA A 20 -9.04 2.20 -16.12
N PHE A 21 -8.99 0.91 -15.76
CA PHE A 21 -8.00 -0.03 -16.30
C PHE A 21 -8.15 -0.19 -17.82
N SER A 22 -9.39 -0.32 -18.31
CA SER A 22 -9.70 -0.44 -19.73
C SER A 22 -9.44 0.85 -20.51
N GLU A 23 -9.52 2.00 -19.82
CA GLU A 23 -9.22 3.32 -20.36
C GLU A 23 -7.71 3.65 -20.35
N ASN A 24 -6.87 2.74 -19.82
CA ASN A 24 -5.43 2.92 -19.58
C ASN A 24 -5.09 3.98 -18.51
N ASP A 25 -6.04 4.36 -17.65
CA ASP A 25 -5.77 5.11 -16.43
C ASP A 25 -5.46 4.17 -15.27
N PHE A 26 -4.24 3.62 -15.32
CA PHE A 26 -3.78 2.63 -14.35
C PHE A 26 -3.63 3.19 -12.94
N LYS A 27 -3.38 4.50 -12.77
CA LYS A 27 -3.27 5.12 -11.44
C LYS A 27 -4.61 5.09 -10.73
N THR A 28 -5.66 5.52 -11.42
CA THR A 28 -7.03 5.47 -10.90
C THR A 28 -7.47 4.01 -10.70
N ALA A 29 -7.18 3.11 -11.65
CA ALA A 29 -7.53 1.70 -11.51
C ALA A 29 -6.90 1.02 -10.28
N ILE A 30 -5.61 1.29 -10.02
CA ILE A 30 -4.91 0.78 -8.84
C ILE A 30 -5.56 1.35 -7.57
N ARG A 31 -5.78 2.66 -7.51
CA ARG A 31 -6.43 3.31 -6.37
C ARG A 31 -7.81 2.72 -6.08
N ASN A 32 -8.65 2.60 -7.10
CA ASN A 32 -9.99 2.04 -6.98
C ASN A 32 -9.97 0.56 -6.59
N GLY A 33 -9.04 -0.22 -7.15
CA GLY A 33 -8.89 -1.63 -6.81
C GLY A 33 -8.55 -1.84 -5.33
N PHE A 34 -7.70 -1.00 -4.74
CA PHE A 34 -7.44 -1.03 -3.30
C PHE A 34 -8.69 -0.68 -2.47
N LEU A 35 -9.40 0.39 -2.84
CA LEU A 35 -10.64 0.79 -2.16
C LEU A 35 -11.72 -0.28 -2.25
N GLU A 36 -11.94 -0.85 -3.42
CA GLU A 36 -12.94 -1.91 -3.61
C GLU A 36 -12.55 -3.18 -2.85
N THR A 37 -11.26 -3.51 -2.83
CA THR A 37 -10.78 -4.66 -2.04
C THR A 37 -11.02 -4.42 -0.55
N ASP A 38 -10.71 -3.24 -0.03
CA ASP A 38 -10.94 -2.90 1.38
C ASP A 38 -12.44 -2.90 1.73
N ARG A 39 -13.28 -2.40 0.82
CA ARG A 39 -14.75 -2.42 0.99
C ARG A 39 -15.32 -3.83 0.99
N ALA A 40 -14.91 -4.66 0.03
CA ALA A 40 -15.36 -6.04 -0.07
C ALA A 40 -14.87 -6.88 1.12
N LEU A 41 -13.61 -6.67 1.54
CA LEU A 41 -13.02 -7.33 2.71
C LEU A 41 -13.81 -7.02 3.99
N HIS A 42 -14.36 -5.81 4.14
CA HIS A 42 -15.17 -5.44 5.31
C HIS A 42 -16.47 -6.24 5.44
N GLN A 43 -16.97 -6.81 4.34
CA GLN A 43 -18.19 -7.63 4.31
C GLN A 43 -17.91 -9.11 4.60
N GLU A 44 -16.64 -9.50 4.69
CA GLU A 44 -16.26 -10.89 4.92
C GLU A 44 -16.28 -11.23 6.43
N PRO A 45 -16.72 -12.45 6.82
CA PRO A 45 -16.76 -12.88 8.22
C PRO A 45 -15.39 -12.88 8.92
N ILE A 46 -14.31 -12.79 8.15
CA ILE A 46 -12.95 -12.65 8.70
C ILE A 46 -12.78 -11.38 9.54
N CYS A 47 -13.56 -10.34 9.25
CA CYS A 47 -13.50 -9.07 9.95
C CYS A 47 -14.36 -9.05 11.22
N ASP A 48 -15.14 -10.11 11.48
CA ASP A 48 -15.97 -10.22 12.67
C ASP A 48 -15.10 -10.48 13.91
N GLY A 49 -14.97 -9.47 14.76
CA GLY A 49 -14.39 -9.60 16.10
C GLY A 49 -12.85 -9.63 16.18
N VAL A 50 -12.13 -9.46 15.07
CA VAL A 50 -10.65 -9.37 15.07
C VAL A 50 -10.21 -8.11 14.32
N SER A 51 -9.48 -7.23 15.02
CA SER A 51 -8.75 -6.13 14.38
C SER A 51 -7.53 -6.74 13.69
N SER A 52 -7.62 -6.90 12.37
CA SER A 52 -6.55 -7.42 11.53
C SER A 52 -6.49 -6.60 10.25
N GLY A 53 -5.26 -6.35 9.80
CA GLY A 53 -4.97 -5.62 8.58
C GLY A 53 -3.76 -6.20 7.87
N SER A 54 -3.52 -5.72 6.66
CA SER A 54 -2.37 -6.08 5.85
C SER A 54 -1.87 -4.84 5.12
N THR A 55 -0.55 -4.69 5.07
CA THR A 55 0.06 -3.83 4.05
C THR A 55 -0.09 -4.50 2.69
N ALA A 56 -0.03 -3.70 1.64
CA ALA A 56 -0.05 -4.21 0.28
C ALA A 56 0.82 -3.35 -0.62
N ILE A 57 1.67 -4.04 -1.38
CA ILE A 57 2.43 -3.45 -2.47
C ILE A 57 2.14 -4.21 -3.76
N THR A 58 1.93 -3.47 -4.83
CA THR A 58 1.59 -4.01 -6.14
C THR A 58 2.52 -3.45 -7.20
N ALA A 59 2.77 -4.24 -8.24
CA ALA A 59 3.52 -3.83 -9.41
C ALA A 59 2.74 -4.23 -10.67
N THR A 60 2.32 -3.24 -11.45
CA THR A 60 1.57 -3.45 -12.70
C THR A 60 2.44 -3.02 -13.87
N ILE A 61 2.82 -3.96 -14.74
CA ILE A 61 3.59 -3.69 -15.95
C ILE A 61 2.65 -3.70 -17.15
N THR A 62 2.66 -2.62 -17.91
CA THR A 62 1.82 -2.45 -19.10
C THR A 62 2.55 -2.88 -20.36
N ASN A 63 1.79 -3.12 -21.44
CA ASN A 63 2.34 -3.39 -22.78
C ASN A 63 3.18 -2.24 -23.36
N LYS A 64 3.14 -1.05 -22.74
CA LYS A 64 3.96 0.11 -23.11
C LYS A 64 5.29 0.17 -22.34
N ASN A 65 5.70 -0.90 -21.66
CA ASN A 65 6.88 -0.91 -20.78
C ASN A 65 6.82 0.20 -19.72
N THR A 66 5.63 0.45 -19.17
CA THR A 66 5.45 1.35 -18.03
C THR A 66 5.06 0.52 -16.82
N LEU A 67 5.82 0.67 -15.74
CA LEU A 67 5.59 0.05 -14.44
C LEU A 67 4.82 1.05 -13.55
N TYR A 68 3.76 0.57 -12.91
CA TYR A 68 3.03 1.29 -11.87
C TYR A 68 3.18 0.54 -10.55
N VAL A 69 3.66 1.22 -9.51
CA VAL A 69 3.79 0.66 -8.16
C VAL A 69 2.77 1.32 -7.25
N GLY A 70 1.82 0.54 -6.75
CA GLY A 70 0.87 0.97 -5.72
C GLY A 70 1.29 0.47 -4.35
N ASN A 71 1.55 1.37 -3.39
CA ASN A 71 1.94 1.02 -2.02
C ASN A 71 0.94 1.56 -0.99
N ALA A 72 0.46 0.69 -0.10
CA ALA A 72 -0.25 1.06 1.11
C ALA A 72 0.35 0.29 2.30
N GLY A 73 1.15 1.00 3.09
CA GLY A 73 1.88 0.45 4.24
C GLY A 73 3.39 0.58 4.08
N ASP A 74 4.13 -0.28 4.78
CA ASP A 74 5.60 -0.27 4.87
C ASP A 74 6.28 -1.47 4.21
N SER A 75 5.56 -2.17 3.34
CA SER A 75 6.21 -2.95 2.28
C SER A 75 6.89 -2.02 1.28
N ARG A 76 7.90 -2.52 0.56
CA ARG A 76 8.73 -1.70 -0.34
C ARG A 76 8.98 -2.35 -1.70
N ALA A 77 9.01 -1.50 -2.73
CA ALA A 77 9.40 -1.84 -4.09
C ALA A 77 10.71 -1.15 -4.44
N VAL A 78 11.68 -1.92 -4.93
CA VAL A 78 12.99 -1.43 -5.35
C VAL A 78 13.33 -2.00 -6.73
N LEU A 79 13.78 -1.14 -7.63
CA LEU A 79 14.22 -1.50 -8.97
C LEU A 79 15.74 -1.53 -9.04
N GLY A 80 16.31 -2.62 -9.54
CA GLY A 80 17.72 -2.68 -9.95
C GLY A 80 17.87 -2.12 -11.37
N ARG A 81 18.68 -1.07 -11.52
CA ARG A 81 19.02 -0.45 -12.81
C ARG A 81 20.51 -0.17 -12.89
N ASP A 82 21.18 -0.68 -13.92
CA ASP A 82 22.63 -0.50 -14.13
C ASP A 82 23.44 -0.76 -12.83
N GLY A 83 23.10 -1.83 -12.09
CA GLY A 83 23.75 -2.15 -10.81
C GLY A 83 23.42 -1.21 -9.63
N THR A 84 22.44 -0.30 -9.79
CA THR A 84 22.00 0.63 -8.73
C THR A 84 20.56 0.31 -8.28
N ALA A 85 20.29 0.43 -6.99
CA ALA A 85 18.95 0.32 -6.42
C ALA A 85 18.20 1.66 -6.49
N ILE A 86 16.97 1.63 -7.02
CA ILE A 86 16.07 2.77 -7.13
C ILE A 86 14.78 2.46 -6.37
N ASP A 87 14.51 3.23 -5.33
CA ASP A 87 13.24 3.12 -4.58
C ASP A 87 12.06 3.55 -5.46
N LEU A 88 11.06 2.67 -5.58
CA LEU A 88 9.83 2.93 -6.34
C LEU A 88 8.63 3.26 -5.45
N SER A 89 8.77 3.10 -4.13
CA SER A 89 7.73 3.36 -3.14
C SER A 89 8.32 4.01 -1.90
N ILE A 90 7.51 4.79 -1.20
CA ILE A 90 7.83 5.35 0.12
C ILE A 90 7.05 4.55 1.17
N ASP A 91 7.72 4.13 2.24
CA ASP A 91 7.07 3.44 3.35
C ASP A 91 6.14 4.39 4.10
N HIS A 92 4.90 3.96 4.33
CA HIS A 92 3.89 4.73 5.03
C HIS A 92 3.98 4.51 6.55
N LYS A 93 4.85 5.30 7.19
CA LYS A 93 5.01 5.31 8.64
C LYS A 93 4.19 6.45 9.25
N PRO A 94 3.59 6.27 10.44
CA PRO A 94 2.83 7.33 11.13
C PRO A 94 3.62 8.61 11.40
N SER A 95 4.94 8.54 11.47
CA SER A 95 5.83 9.70 11.64
C SER A 95 6.02 10.55 10.37
N ASN A 96 5.63 10.05 9.19
CA ASN A 96 5.75 10.81 7.94
C ASN A 96 4.84 12.04 8.01
N THR A 97 5.30 13.19 7.50
CA THR A 97 4.61 14.47 7.64
C THR A 97 3.16 14.44 7.15
N GLU A 98 2.91 13.89 5.96
CA GLU A 98 1.57 13.83 5.37
C GLU A 98 0.66 12.82 6.12
N GLU A 99 1.22 11.69 6.52
CA GLU A 99 0.50 10.66 7.27
C GLU A 99 0.10 11.15 8.67
N SER A 100 1.03 11.77 9.39
CA SER A 100 0.81 12.38 10.70
C SER A 100 -0.25 13.48 10.62
N ARG A 101 -0.21 14.31 9.56
CA ARG A 101 -1.24 15.34 9.34
C ARG A 101 -2.62 14.73 9.15
N ARG A 102 -2.76 13.68 8.34
CA ARG A 102 -4.04 12.98 8.14
C ARG A 102 -4.53 12.35 9.45
N ILE A 103 -3.66 11.65 10.17
CA ILE A 103 -3.98 11.03 11.47
C ILE A 103 -4.52 12.06 12.46
N LEU A 104 -3.85 13.21 12.59
CA LEU A 104 -4.28 14.29 13.48
C LEU A 104 -5.58 14.94 13.03
N PHE A 105 -5.75 15.16 11.72
CA PHE A 105 -6.99 15.70 11.14
C PHE A 105 -8.19 14.80 11.43
N ALA A 106 -7.99 13.48 11.36
CA ALA A 106 -8.98 12.47 11.69
C ALA A 106 -9.23 12.30 13.21
N GLY A 107 -8.62 13.13 14.06
CA GLY A 107 -8.78 13.05 15.52
C GLY A 107 -7.97 11.93 16.20
N GLY A 108 -7.09 11.25 15.46
CA GLY A 108 -6.09 10.35 16.02
C GLY A 108 -4.85 11.10 16.51
N PHE A 109 -3.85 10.36 17.01
CA PHE A 109 -2.56 10.90 17.39
C PHE A 109 -1.43 9.91 17.05
N VAL A 110 -0.19 10.41 17.06
CA VAL A 110 1.01 9.58 16.84
C VAL A 110 1.82 9.58 18.12
N GLU A 111 2.06 8.39 18.67
CA GLU A 111 2.84 8.19 19.90
C GLU A 111 3.85 7.05 19.68
N PHE A 112 5.12 7.28 20.02
CA PHE A 112 6.22 6.33 19.78
C PHE A 112 6.28 5.76 18.34
N GLY A 113 5.96 6.59 17.35
CA GLY A 113 5.92 6.18 15.94
C GLY A 113 4.72 5.30 15.56
N ARG A 114 3.69 5.22 16.42
CA ARG A 114 2.49 4.41 16.22
C ARG A 114 1.23 5.25 16.22
N VAL A 115 0.27 4.89 15.37
CA VAL A 115 -1.09 5.45 15.36
C VAL A 115 -1.79 5.07 16.66
N ASN A 116 -2.25 6.08 17.40
CA ASN A 116 -2.88 5.96 18.71
C ASN A 116 -2.08 5.08 19.70
N GLY A 117 -0.74 5.03 19.55
CA GLY A 117 0.14 4.16 20.33
C GLY A 117 0.09 2.67 19.97
N LEU A 118 -0.73 2.26 19.00
CA LEU A 118 -1.02 0.85 18.69
C LEU A 118 -0.36 0.39 17.38
N LEU A 119 -0.71 1.02 16.25
CA LEU A 119 -0.38 0.52 14.92
C LEU A 119 0.88 1.20 14.35
N ALA A 120 1.87 0.43 13.90
CA ALA A 120 3.15 0.95 13.41
C ALA A 120 3.13 1.40 11.92
N VAL A 121 2.01 1.19 11.24
CA VAL A 121 1.76 1.61 9.85
C VAL A 121 0.64 2.63 9.81
N SER A 122 0.70 3.57 8.87
CA SER A 122 -0.37 4.56 8.67
C SER A 122 -1.34 4.17 7.56
N ARG A 123 -0.99 3.20 6.71
CA ARG A 123 -1.85 2.72 5.63
C ARG A 123 -1.90 1.20 5.62
N ALA A 124 -3.09 0.64 5.45
CA ALA A 124 -3.35 -0.79 5.43
C ALA A 124 -4.73 -1.09 4.84
N LEU A 125 -4.90 -2.26 4.24
CA LEU A 125 -6.22 -2.87 4.05
C LEU A 125 -6.65 -3.55 5.36
N GLY A 126 -7.95 -3.56 5.66
CA GLY A 126 -8.45 -4.00 6.96
C GLY A 126 -8.34 -2.89 8.02
N ASP A 127 -8.00 -3.25 9.27
CA ASP A 127 -7.83 -2.31 10.39
C ASP A 127 -9.01 -1.33 10.58
N TYR A 128 -10.24 -1.82 10.41
CA TYR A 128 -11.45 -0.98 10.37
C TYR A 128 -11.74 -0.22 11.65
N SER A 129 -11.17 -0.63 12.79
CA SER A 129 -11.21 0.15 14.03
C SER A 129 -10.58 1.53 13.91
N PHE A 130 -9.78 1.78 12.87
CA PHE A 130 -9.17 3.07 12.54
C PHE A 130 -9.82 3.76 11.33
N LYS A 131 -10.93 3.21 10.81
CA LYS A 131 -11.62 3.66 9.58
C LYS A 131 -13.11 3.96 9.78
N SER A 132 -13.53 4.19 11.02
CA SER A 132 -14.94 4.27 11.41
C SER A 132 -15.42 5.71 11.69
N ILE A 133 -14.84 6.71 11.01
CA ILE A 133 -15.27 8.11 11.15
C ILE A 133 -16.23 8.45 10.02
N ASP A 134 -17.53 8.42 10.30
CA ASP A 134 -18.60 8.50 9.29
C ASP A 134 -18.58 9.75 8.40
N ILE A 135 -18.04 10.85 8.90
CA ILE A 135 -18.02 12.15 8.19
C ILE A 135 -16.80 12.32 7.27
N LEU A 136 -15.83 11.39 7.31
CA LEU A 136 -14.58 11.47 6.57
C LEU A 136 -14.58 10.49 5.41
N ASP A 137 -14.02 10.92 4.29
CA ASP A 137 -13.82 10.03 3.16
C ASP A 137 -12.78 8.93 3.49
N PRO A 138 -12.77 7.78 2.78
CA PRO A 138 -11.81 6.69 3.04
C PRO A 138 -10.33 7.12 3.00
N GLU A 139 -10.03 8.21 2.29
CA GLU A 139 -8.68 8.77 2.18
C GLU A 139 -8.26 9.61 3.39
N GLU A 140 -9.23 10.10 4.16
CA GLU A 140 -9.04 11.01 5.29
C GLU A 140 -9.09 10.28 6.64
N GLN A 141 -9.43 8.98 6.65
CA GLN A 141 -9.46 8.15 7.85
C GLN A 141 -8.08 8.09 8.54
N VAL A 142 -8.07 7.74 9.82
CA VAL A 142 -6.82 7.63 10.62
C VAL A 142 -5.83 6.68 9.95
N VAL A 143 -6.32 5.50 9.53
CA VAL A 143 -5.60 4.56 8.65
C VAL A 143 -6.35 4.51 7.32
N THR A 144 -5.66 4.59 6.20
CA THR A 144 -6.30 4.49 4.88
C THR A 144 -5.81 3.28 4.09
N ALA A 145 -6.69 2.68 3.29
CA ALA A 145 -6.33 1.66 2.31
C ALA A 145 -5.84 2.26 0.99
N ILE A 146 -5.88 3.59 0.83
CA ILE A 146 -5.52 4.23 -0.43
C ILE A 146 -4.00 4.15 -0.67
N PRO A 147 -3.58 3.59 -1.81
CA PRO A 147 -2.17 3.50 -2.13
C PRO A 147 -1.65 4.81 -2.69
N ASP A 148 -0.37 5.09 -2.46
CA ASP A 148 0.38 5.98 -3.33
C ASP A 148 0.79 5.19 -4.59
N VAL A 149 0.62 5.80 -5.77
CA VAL A 149 0.90 5.14 -7.06
C VAL A 149 2.02 5.87 -7.80
N THR A 150 3.19 5.23 -7.85
CA THR A 150 4.35 5.71 -8.62
C THR A 150 4.30 5.15 -10.04
N GLU A 151 4.60 5.98 -11.02
CA GLU A 151 4.75 5.58 -12.43
C GLU A 151 6.21 5.64 -12.84
N TYR A 152 6.67 4.59 -13.52
CA TYR A 152 8.05 4.45 -13.93
C TYR A 152 8.17 3.88 -15.34
N LYS A 153 8.94 4.56 -16.20
CA LYS A 153 9.20 4.08 -17.55
C LYS A 153 10.36 3.09 -17.53
N LEU A 154 10.06 1.85 -17.90
CA LEU A 154 11.07 0.81 -18.01
C LEU A 154 11.93 1.00 -19.26
N THR A 155 13.19 0.60 -19.15
CA THR A 155 14.24 0.67 -20.16
C THR A 155 15.05 -0.62 -20.16
N ASP A 156 15.88 -0.84 -21.17
CA ASP A 156 16.72 -2.06 -21.26
C ASP A 156 17.83 -2.12 -20.19
N LYS A 157 17.96 -1.07 -19.38
CA LYS A 157 18.89 -0.98 -18.24
C LYS A 157 18.28 -1.50 -16.94
N ASP A 158 16.96 -1.75 -16.92
CA ASP A 158 16.27 -2.30 -15.76
C ASP A 158 16.47 -3.81 -15.70
N GLU A 159 17.03 -4.29 -14.60
CA GLU A 159 17.53 -5.66 -14.46
C GLU A 159 16.53 -6.55 -13.72
N PHE A 160 16.00 -6.06 -12.61
CA PHE A 160 15.04 -6.79 -11.77
C PHE A 160 14.22 -5.85 -10.87
N LEU A 161 13.07 -6.32 -10.42
CA LEU A 161 12.20 -5.66 -9.46
C LEU A 161 12.11 -6.52 -8.20
N VAL A 162 12.30 -5.90 -7.04
CA VAL A 162 12.10 -6.52 -5.72
C VAL A 162 10.86 -5.93 -5.08
N LEU A 163 9.95 -6.79 -4.61
CA LEU A 163 8.86 -6.44 -3.70
C LEU A 163 9.09 -7.19 -2.39
N ALA A 164 9.14 -6.48 -1.28
CA ALA A 164 9.47 -7.05 0.03
C ALA A 164 8.62 -6.43 1.14
N CYS A 165 8.38 -7.19 2.21
CA CYS A 165 7.88 -6.64 3.47
C CYS A 165 9.03 -6.09 4.33
N ASP A 166 8.67 -5.35 5.39
CA ASP A 166 9.58 -4.80 6.40
C ASP A 166 10.44 -5.86 7.11
N GLY A 167 10.00 -7.13 7.12
CA GLY A 167 10.73 -8.26 7.67
C GLY A 167 11.96 -8.68 6.85
N MET A 168 12.17 -8.14 5.66
CA MET A 168 13.47 -8.26 5.00
C MET A 168 14.48 -7.40 5.77
N VAL A 169 15.24 -8.06 6.64
CA VAL A 169 16.35 -7.45 7.35
C VAL A 169 17.39 -7.00 6.33
N TYR A 170 17.49 -5.68 6.12
CA TYR A 170 18.71 -5.07 5.61
C TYR A 170 19.76 -5.24 6.70
N ASP A 171 20.56 -6.29 6.63
CA ASP A 171 21.80 -6.29 7.39
C ASP A 171 22.71 -5.29 6.67
N GLU A 172 22.78 -4.05 7.18
CA GLU A 172 23.65 -2.97 6.69
C GLU A 172 25.15 -3.30 6.82
N GLN A 173 25.52 -4.56 7.05
CA GLN A 173 26.91 -4.95 7.26
C GLN A 173 27.60 -5.71 6.11
N ASP A 174 26.93 -6.22 5.06
CA ASP A 174 27.67 -7.02 4.05
C ASP A 174 27.12 -6.98 2.61
N ILE A 175 26.69 -5.81 2.11
CA ILE A 175 26.55 -5.62 0.65
C ILE A 175 27.56 -4.56 0.19
N GLN A 176 28.79 -5.02 -0.05
CA GLN A 176 29.74 -4.32 -0.91
C GLN A 176 29.47 -4.74 -2.36
N TRP A 177 29.15 -3.77 -3.22
CA TRP A 177 29.26 -3.93 -4.68
C TRP A 177 30.73 -3.81 -5.09
#